data_AF-A0A8T6SCQ6-F1
#
_entry.id   AF-A0A8T6SCQ6-F1
#
_cell.length_a   1.000
_cell.length_b   1.000
_cell.length_c   1.000
_cell.angle_alpha   90.00
_cell.angle_beta   90.00
_cell.angle_gamma   90.00
#
_symmetry.space_group_name_H-M   'P 1'
#
loop_
_entity.id
_entity.type
_entity.pdbx_description
1 polymer ?
#
loop_
_entity_poly.entity_id
_entity_poly.type
_entity_poly.pdbx_seq_one_letter_code
_entity_poly.pdbx_strand_id
1 'polypeptide(L)' 'MSERELDLSPMELGISPTGEPSWLDRVMRLRDREDLGLFKLGYLEALLRIADWKGSKIETGQQRESEK' A
#
# COMPACT_ATOMS: atom_id res chain seq x y z
N MET A 1 23.87 -12.07 8.96
CA MET A 1 22.65 -11.33 8.57
C MET A 1 22.63 -11.27 7.05
N SER A 2 21.54 -11.67 6.38
CA SER A 2 21.46 -11.58 4.92
C SER A 2 21.19 -10.14 4.50
N GLU A 3 22.01 -9.60 3.61
CA GLU A 3 21.73 -8.32 2.93
C GLU A 3 20.50 -8.49 2.02
N ARG A 4 19.60 -7.50 2.04
CA ARG A 4 18.41 -7.44 1.18
C ARG A 4 18.40 -6.11 0.47
N GLU A 5 18.38 -6.16 -0.86
CA GLU A 5 18.29 -4.98 -1.71
C GLU A 5 16.82 -4.64 -1.98
N LEU A 6 16.48 -3.34 -1.93
CA LEU A 6 15.14 -2.84 -2.21
C LEU A 6 15.13 -2.23 -3.61
N ASP A 7 14.34 -2.81 -4.51
CA ASP A 7 14.09 -2.23 -5.83
C ASP A 7 13.09 -1.07 -5.72
N LEU A 8 13.52 0.12 -6.13
CA LEU A 8 12.71 1.34 -6.12
C LEU A 8 12.20 1.73 -7.51
N SER A 9 12.43 0.92 -8.54
CA SER A 9 11.93 1.14 -9.91
C SER A 9 10.43 1.51 -9.97
N PRO A 10 9.52 0.93 -9.14
CA PRO A 10 8.11 1.32 -9.14
C PRO A 10 7.84 2.77 -8.70
N MET A 11 8.78 3.45 -8.04
CA MET A 11 8.63 4.84 -7.62
C MET A 11 8.94 5.85 -8.73
N GLU A 12 9.62 5.41 -9.80
CA GLU A 12 9.88 6.22 -10.98
C GLU A 12 8.63 6.38 -11.83
N LEU A 13 8.56 7.44 -12.65
CA LEU A 13 7.42 7.68 -13.54
C LEU A 13 7.54 6.85 -14.82
N GLY A 14 6.40 6.32 -15.27
CA GLY A 14 6.31 5.56 -16.51
C GLY A 14 6.64 4.08 -16.34
N ILE A 15 7.32 3.51 -17.33
CA ILE A 15 7.64 2.09 -17.41
C ILE A 15 9.11 1.89 -17.08
N SER A 16 9.40 0.99 -16.14
CA SER A 16 10.78 0.64 -15.78
C SER A 16 11.53 0.01 -16.96
N PRO A 17 12.88 -0.08 -16.91
CA PRO A 17 13.66 -0.81 -17.91
C PRO A 17 13.24 -2.29 -18.07
N THR A 18 12.63 -2.87 -17.03
CA THR A 18 12.12 -4.25 -17.02
C THR A 18 10.68 -4.37 -17.52
N GLY A 19 10.04 -3.26 -17.91
CA GLY A 19 8.67 -3.25 -18.44
C GLY A 19 7.57 -3.12 -17.37
N GLU A 20 7.93 -2.92 -16.10
CA GLU A 20 6.94 -2.78 -15.03
C GLU A 20 6.38 -1.36 -14.93
N PRO A 21 5.07 -1.20 -14.66
CA PRO A 21 4.48 0.12 -14.51
C PRO A 21 4.83 0.75 -13.15
N SER A 22 4.96 2.07 -13.16
CA SER A 22 5.06 2.92 -11.97
C SER A 22 3.87 2.72 -11.01
N TRP A 23 4.07 3.11 -9.75
CA TRP A 23 2.99 3.18 -8.77
C TRP A 23 1.84 4.06 -9.23
N LEU A 24 2.16 5.18 -9.88
CA LEU A 24 1.15 6.08 -10.42
C LEU A 24 0.29 5.37 -11.47
N ASP A 25 0.91 4.70 -12.44
CA ASP A 25 0.20 3.96 -13.48
C ASP A 25 -0.66 2.83 -12.91
N ARG A 26 -0.15 2.10 -11.91
CA ARG A 26 -0.89 1.04 -11.21
C ARG A 26 -2.16 1.60 -10.56
N VAL A 27 -2.05 2.73 -9.85
CA VAL A 27 -3.17 3.36 -9.16
C VAL A 27 -4.18 3.95 -10.16
N MET A 28 -3.71 4.59 -11.24
CA MET A 28 -4.59 5.12 -12.29
C MET A 28 -5.39 4.01 -12.96
N ARG A 29 -4.75 2.88 -13.31
CA ARG A 29 -5.46 1.70 -13.85
C ARG A 29 -6.50 1.16 -12.88
N LEU A 30 -6.19 1.11 -11.58
CA LEU A 30 -7.15 0.63 -10.57
C LEU A 30 -8.36 1.57 -10.44
N ARG A 31 -8.13 2.89 -10.50
CA ARG A 31 -9.19 3.92 -10.50
C ARG A 31 -10.09 3.82 -11.73
N ASP A 32 -9.49 3.57 -12.89
CA ASP A 32 -10.20 3.57 -14.18
C ASP A 32 -10.92 2.25 -14.48
N ARG A 33 -10.75 1.23 -13.65
CA ARG A 33 -11.51 -0.03 -13.75
C ARG A 33 -13.01 0.20 -13.54
N GLU A 34 -13.82 -0.21 -14.50
CA GLU A 34 -15.28 -0.06 -14.48
C GLU A 34 -15.95 -0.70 -13.26
N ASP A 35 -15.41 -1.82 -12.78
CA ASP A 35 -15.95 -2.56 -11.63
C ASP A 35 -15.60 -1.92 -10.28
N LEU A 36 -14.65 -0.98 -10.25
CA LEU A 36 -14.24 -0.24 -9.05
C LEU A 36 -14.64 1.22 -9.14
N GLY A 37 -14.08 1.96 -10.10
CA GLY A 37 -14.25 3.41 -10.21
C GLY A 37 -13.79 4.16 -8.95
N LEU A 38 -13.97 5.48 -8.97
CA LEU A 38 -13.58 6.36 -7.87
C LEU A 38 -14.30 6.03 -6.55
N PHE A 39 -15.60 5.75 -6.60
CA PHE A 39 -16.42 5.62 -5.39
C PHE A 39 -16.21 4.31 -4.65
N LYS A 40 -16.19 3.17 -5.36
CA LYS A 40 -15.96 1.87 -4.70
C LYS A 40 -14.53 1.79 -4.18
N LEU A 41 -13.57 2.31 -4.95
CA LEU A 41 -12.18 2.37 -4.52
C LEU A 41 -12.01 3.22 -3.25
N GLY A 42 -12.65 4.40 -3.19
CA GLY A 42 -12.64 5.24 -1.98
C GLY A 42 -13.28 4.57 -0.76
N TYR A 43 -14.37 3.81 -0.95
CA TYR A 43 -14.99 3.03 0.12
C TYR A 43 -14.04 1.95 0.65
N LEU A 44 -13.38 1.20 -0.24
CA LEU A 44 -12.42 0.16 0.14
C LEU A 44 -11.20 0.75 0.87
N GLU A 45 -10.69 1.89 0.41
CA GLU A 45 -9.60 2.61 1.10
C GLU A 45 -10.01 3.02 2.52
N ALA A 46 -11.23 3.52 2.71
CA ALA A 46 -11.72 3.87 4.04
C ALA A 46 -11.80 2.65 4.97
N LEU A 47 -12.27 1.49 4.47
CA LEU A 47 -12.29 0.25 5.23
C LEU A 47 -10.88 -0.21 5.60
N LEU A 48 -9.97 -0.22 4.62
CA LEU A 48 -8.57 -0.60 4.83
C LEU A 48 -7.90 0.30 5.87
N ARG A 49 -8.12 1.62 5.77
CA ARG A 49 -7.57 2.60 6.72
C ARG A 49 -8.04 2.35 8.15
N ILE A 50 -9.32 2.05 8.36
CA ILE A 50 -9.87 1.75 9.68
C ILE A 50 -9.28 0.44 10.22
N ALA A 51 -9.10 -0.57 9.37
CA ALA A 51 -8.50 -1.84 9.76
C ALA A 51 -7.03 -1.66 10.18
N ASP A 52 -6.26 -0.90 9.40
CA ASP A 52 -4.87 -0.55 9.67
C ASP A 52 -4.71 0.16 11.03
N TRP A 53 -5.50 1.21 11.28
CA TRP A 53 -5.49 1.92 12.57
C TRP A 53 -5.78 1.02 13.76
N LYS A 54 -6.74 0.08 13.61
CA LYS A 54 -7.05 -0.89 14.66
C LYS A 54 -5.91 -1.87 14.88
N GLY A 55 -5.28 -2.35 13.80
CA GLY A 55 -4.13 -3.24 13.84
C GLY A 55 -2.93 -2.61 14.56
N SER A 56 -2.52 -1.40 14.15
CA SER A 56 -1.38 -0.70 14.75
C SER A 56 -1.60 -0.38 16.24
N LYS A 57 -2.85 -0.09 16.64
CA LYS A 57 -3.17 0.15 18.05
C LYS A 57 -2.94 -1.10 18.91
N ILE A 58 -3.28 -2.29 18.40
CA ILE A 58 -3.04 -3.56 19.10
C ILE A 58 -1.54 -3.80 19.26
N GLU A 59 -0.77 -3.67 18.18
CA GLU A 59 0.68 -3.87 18.18
C GLU A 59 1.39 -2.90 19.15
N THR A 60 1.03 -1.62 19.11
CA THR A 60 1.60 -0.60 20.00
C THR A 60 1.26 -0.87 21.47
N GLY A 61 0.06 -1.41 21.75
CA GLY A 61 -0.34 -1.79 23.10
C GLY A 61 0.46 -2.98 23.63
N GLN A 62 0.65 -4.00 22.80
CA GLN A 62 1.42 -5.21 23.15
C GLN A 62 2.91 -4.90 23.40
N GLN A 63 3.52 -4.03 22.58
CA GLN A 63 4.90 -3.59 22.80
C GLN A 63 5.07 -2.90 24.16
N ARG A 64 4.15 -2.01 24.54
CA ARG A 64 4.19 -1.30 25.84
C ARG A 64 3.97 -2.22 27.05
N GLU A 65 3.21 -3.29 26.89
CA GLU A 65 3.02 -4.31 27.95
C GLU A 65 4.23 -5.22 28.07
N SER A 66 4.93 -5.54 26.98
CA SER A 66 6.17 -6.34 27.02
C SER A 66 7.39 -5.58 27.57
N GLU A 67 7.35 -4.25 27.57
CA GLU A 67 8.40 -3.36 28.08
C GLU A 67 8.23 -3.00 29.57
N LYS A 68 7.12 -3.40 30.20
CA LYS A 68 6.83 -3.20 31.64
C LYS A 68 7.12 -4.45 32.46
#